data_AF-A0A7C9PET3-F1
#
_entry.id   AF-A0A7C9PET3-F1
#
_cell.length_a   1.000
_cell.length_b   1.000
_cell.length_c   1.000
_cell.angle_alpha   90.00
_cell.angle_beta   90.00
_cell.angle_gamma   90.00
#
_symmetry.space_group_name_H-M   'P 1'
#
loop_
_entity.id
_entity.type
_entity.pdbx_description
1 polymer ?
#
loop_
_entity_poly.entity_id
_entity_poly.type
_entity_poly.pdbx_seq_one_letter_code
_entity_poly.pdbx_strand_id
1 'polypeptide(L)'
;MSARPPMQALTHELLTLADTTALIQAGKACCIAADEALLRRLPRGNWIGGTIPYFMAHQGGTCSRDQLFVAELATEGGGRPTVRCYDRHSLRNVCLDSPDHGFSVMVLPAFSAVHEAFAQEAPDYPDMYMKPLVGWIAGVHLDDIGRATPQVIDGSSGELLRDAAVVMHIPLPPQWAAHVDIINLFVPGSGPELRFPQGGFSGGDCLIGGQPGNLHDWLVAQRVDTRLPLVADYHGAMVNVSIKALDPAQRKVEFYAPVFADVPYRVAEPVGDYARAFEVASLHSQVPGELVFCCNCILNYAYGNLQGRRTGAMVGPMTFGEIGYQLLNQTMVHLSLVPA
;
A
#
# COMPACT_ATOMS: atom_id res chain seq x y z
N MET A 1 26.42 17.75 -25.54
CA MET A 1 25.30 16.85 -25.16
C MET A 1 25.88 15.46 -24.96
N SER A 2 26.35 15.14 -23.76
CA SER A 2 26.83 13.78 -23.47
C SER A 2 25.61 12.86 -23.42
N ALA A 3 25.65 11.76 -24.17
CA ALA A 3 24.62 10.73 -24.08
C ALA A 3 24.57 10.24 -22.62
N ARG A 4 23.39 10.31 -22.01
CA ARG A 4 23.17 9.94 -20.61
C ARG A 4 23.32 8.42 -20.49
N PRO A 5 23.98 7.90 -19.44
CA PRO A 5 23.93 6.48 -19.17
C PRO A 5 22.46 6.10 -18.87
N PRO A 6 21.89 5.11 -19.55
CA PRO A 6 20.57 4.59 -19.21
C PRO A 6 20.63 3.99 -17.80
N MET A 7 19.56 4.13 -17.02
CA MET A 7 19.44 3.39 -15.77
C MET A 7 19.32 1.90 -16.10
N GLN A 8 19.93 1.03 -15.28
CA GLN A 8 19.78 -0.41 -15.48
C GLN A 8 18.30 -0.80 -15.38
N ALA A 9 17.85 -1.64 -16.31
CA ALA A 9 16.50 -2.18 -16.28
C ALA A 9 16.28 -2.96 -14.97
N LEU A 10 15.24 -2.59 -14.22
CA LEU A 10 14.88 -3.19 -12.94
C LEU A 10 13.99 -4.41 -13.15
N THR A 11 14.18 -5.43 -12.33
CA THR A 11 13.35 -6.63 -12.33
C THR A 11 12.11 -6.46 -11.46
N HIS A 12 10.91 -6.42 -12.06
CA HIS A 12 9.61 -6.36 -11.37
C HIS A 12 8.71 -7.53 -11.76
N GLU A 13 8.98 -8.72 -11.24
CA GLU A 13 8.40 -9.96 -11.77
C GLU A 13 8.09 -11.01 -10.69
N LEU A 14 7.23 -11.98 -11.05
CA LEU A 14 7.06 -13.22 -10.29
C LEU A 14 8.18 -14.19 -10.62
N LEU A 15 9.01 -14.50 -9.63
CA LEU A 15 10.19 -15.33 -9.75
C LEU A 15 10.08 -16.61 -8.93
N THR A 16 10.88 -17.60 -9.30
CA THR A 16 11.08 -18.79 -8.47
C THR A 16 11.97 -18.46 -7.28
N LEU A 17 11.92 -19.29 -6.23
CA LEU A 17 12.83 -19.15 -5.09
C LEU A 17 14.31 -19.16 -5.52
N ALA A 18 14.67 -19.96 -6.52
CA ALA A 18 16.04 -20.07 -7.01
C ALA A 18 16.49 -18.76 -7.67
N ASP A 19 15.66 -18.18 -8.53
CA ASP A 19 15.96 -16.92 -9.22
C ASP A 19 16.01 -15.75 -8.23
N THR A 20 15.08 -15.68 -7.28
CA THR A 20 15.11 -14.67 -6.20
C THR A 20 16.38 -14.80 -5.36
N THR A 21 16.80 -16.03 -5.04
CA THR A 21 18.05 -16.29 -4.30
C THR A 21 19.25 -15.78 -5.08
N ALA A 22 19.29 -15.97 -6.39
CA ALA A 22 20.38 -15.49 -7.24
C ALA A 22 20.47 -13.95 -7.25
N LEU A 23 19.33 -13.24 -7.30
CA LEU A 23 19.30 -11.78 -7.21
C LEU A 23 19.84 -11.27 -5.86
N ILE A 24 19.42 -11.90 -4.75
CA ILE A 24 19.91 -11.53 -3.41
C ILE A 24 21.41 -11.76 -3.30
N GLN A 25 21.92 -12.88 -3.81
CA GLN A 25 23.36 -13.20 -3.80
C GLN A 25 24.19 -12.29 -4.70
N ALA A 26 23.59 -11.77 -5.78
CA ALA A 26 24.18 -10.74 -6.62
C ALA A 26 24.23 -9.35 -5.93
N GLY A 27 23.71 -9.24 -4.70
CA GLY A 27 23.74 -8.01 -3.90
C GLY A 27 22.69 -6.98 -4.33
N LYS A 28 21.68 -7.38 -5.12
CA LYS A 28 20.61 -6.49 -5.56
C LYS A 28 19.76 -6.04 -4.37
N ALA A 29 19.34 -4.78 -4.42
CA ALA A 29 18.39 -4.22 -3.46
C ALA A 29 16.96 -4.59 -3.89
N CYS A 30 16.20 -5.28 -3.03
CA CYS A 30 14.87 -5.76 -3.40
C CYS A 30 13.80 -5.47 -2.34
N CYS A 31 12.58 -5.23 -2.80
CA CYS A 31 11.35 -5.34 -2.01
C CYS A 31 10.59 -6.59 -2.47
N ILE A 32 10.33 -7.53 -1.56
CA ILE A 32 9.85 -8.87 -1.89
C ILE A 32 8.51 -9.16 -1.22
N ALA A 33 7.57 -9.71 -1.98
CA ALA A 33 6.25 -10.11 -1.54
C ALA A 33 5.99 -11.58 -1.89
N ALA A 34 5.64 -12.41 -0.91
CA ALA A 34 5.37 -13.84 -1.12
C ALA A 34 4.60 -14.48 0.04
N ASP A 35 4.25 -15.77 -0.10
CA ASP A 35 3.81 -16.59 1.03
C ASP A 35 4.93 -16.78 2.08
N GLU A 36 4.56 -16.89 3.36
CA GLU A 36 5.49 -17.05 4.49
C GLU A 36 6.47 -18.21 4.29
N ALA A 37 6.00 -19.33 3.72
CA ALA A 37 6.81 -20.52 3.51
C ALA A 37 7.98 -20.30 2.54
N LEU A 38 7.83 -19.40 1.57
CA LEU A 38 8.89 -19.04 0.63
C LEU A 38 9.86 -18.03 1.24
N LEU A 39 9.32 -17.00 1.90
CA LEU A 39 10.12 -15.93 2.48
C LEU A 39 11.14 -16.46 3.51
N ARG A 40 10.73 -17.42 4.34
CA ARG A 40 11.61 -18.08 5.33
C ARG A 40 12.81 -18.81 4.72
N ARG A 41 12.77 -19.11 3.42
CA ARG A 41 13.81 -19.87 2.70
C ARG A 41 14.80 -18.97 1.97
N LEU A 42 14.55 -17.66 1.90
CA LEU A 42 15.46 -16.73 1.25
C LEU A 42 16.75 -16.55 2.07
N PRO A 43 17.92 -16.43 1.42
CA PRO A 43 19.15 -16.09 2.13
C PRO A 43 19.10 -14.66 2.66
N ARG A 44 19.97 -14.38 3.63
CA ARG A 44 20.23 -13.00 4.05
C ARG A 44 20.81 -12.17 2.92
N GLY A 45 20.47 -10.89 2.86
CA GLY A 45 21.02 -9.95 1.90
C GLY A 45 20.34 -8.58 1.97
N ASN A 46 20.46 -7.79 0.91
CA ASN A 46 19.96 -6.42 0.88
C ASN A 46 18.50 -6.36 0.41
N TRP A 47 17.57 -6.89 1.20
CA TRP A 47 16.16 -6.87 0.83
C TRP A 47 15.26 -6.63 2.03
N ILE A 48 14.05 -6.13 1.76
CA ILE A 48 12.95 -6.07 2.72
C ILE A 48 11.76 -6.80 2.12
N GLY A 49 10.82 -7.27 2.94
CA GLY A 49 9.64 -7.92 2.39
C GLY A 49 8.52 -8.16 3.38
N GLY A 50 7.44 -8.75 2.88
CA GLY A 50 6.28 -9.09 3.68
C GLY A 50 5.46 -10.23 3.10
N THR A 51 4.60 -10.79 3.94
CA THR A 51 3.69 -11.85 3.54
C THR A 51 2.57 -11.28 2.67
N ILE A 52 2.33 -11.86 1.49
CA ILE A 52 1.12 -11.68 0.68
C ILE A 52 1.19 -12.65 -0.53
N PRO A 53 0.16 -13.48 -0.79
CA PRO A 53 0.17 -14.42 -1.92
C PRO A 53 -0.63 -13.93 -3.14
N TYR A 54 -0.85 -12.62 -3.28
CA TYR A 54 -1.62 -12.02 -4.37
C TYR A 54 -0.83 -10.96 -5.11
N PHE A 55 -0.92 -10.96 -6.44
CA PHE A 55 -0.09 -10.15 -7.31
C PHE A 55 -0.85 -9.69 -8.56
N MET A 56 -0.51 -8.53 -9.09
CA MET A 56 -0.67 -8.22 -10.50
C MET A 56 0.65 -8.55 -11.19
N ALA A 57 0.67 -9.59 -12.02
CA ALA A 57 1.84 -9.97 -12.80
C ALA A 57 1.62 -9.68 -14.29
N HIS A 58 2.64 -9.89 -15.14
CA HIS A 58 2.53 -9.62 -16.57
C HIS A 58 1.41 -10.43 -17.27
N GLN A 59 1.13 -11.63 -16.78
CA GLN A 59 0.04 -12.50 -17.21
C GLN A 59 -1.33 -12.09 -16.64
N GLY A 60 -1.39 -11.12 -15.74
CA GLY A 60 -2.58 -10.66 -15.04
C GLY A 60 -2.58 -11.00 -13.55
N GLY A 61 -3.73 -10.75 -12.91
CA GLY A 61 -3.94 -11.03 -11.50
C GLY A 61 -3.67 -12.51 -11.18
N THR A 62 -2.79 -12.74 -10.21
CA THR A 62 -2.26 -14.06 -9.86
C THR A 62 -2.27 -14.23 -8.34
N CYS A 63 -2.87 -15.32 -7.88
CA CYS A 63 -2.71 -15.82 -6.52
C CYS A 63 -1.69 -16.97 -6.55
N SER A 64 -0.58 -16.87 -5.83
CA SER A 64 0.49 -17.86 -5.83
C SER A 64 1.10 -18.00 -4.43
N ARG A 65 1.40 -19.25 -4.04
CA ARG A 65 2.17 -19.59 -2.83
C ARG A 65 3.51 -20.24 -3.15
N ASP A 66 3.84 -20.35 -4.43
CA ASP A 66 5.02 -21.04 -4.97
C ASP A 66 6.00 -20.10 -5.71
N GLN A 67 5.60 -18.85 -5.94
CA GLN A 67 6.42 -17.80 -6.52
C GLN A 67 6.54 -16.59 -5.59
N LEU A 68 7.57 -15.78 -5.82
CA LEU A 68 7.82 -14.54 -5.09
C LEU A 68 7.77 -13.38 -6.07
N PHE A 69 7.01 -12.34 -5.74
CA PHE A 69 7.11 -11.09 -6.48
C PHE A 69 8.31 -10.31 -5.98
N VAL A 70 9.21 -9.98 -6.89
CA VAL A 70 10.44 -9.23 -6.61
C VAL A 70 10.36 -7.89 -7.31
N ALA A 71 10.45 -6.80 -6.56
CA ALA A 71 10.69 -5.47 -7.07
C ALA A 71 12.15 -5.07 -6.77
N GLU A 72 13.01 -5.08 -7.79
CA GLU A 72 14.35 -4.49 -7.71
C GLU A 72 14.24 -2.96 -7.55
N LEU A 73 15.00 -2.41 -6.61
CA LEU A 73 15.00 -0.98 -6.29
C LEU A 73 16.20 -0.29 -6.95
N ALA A 74 15.99 0.91 -7.48
CA ALA A 74 17.02 1.69 -8.13
C ALA A 74 18.04 2.24 -7.12
N THR A 75 19.27 1.72 -7.13
CA THR A 75 20.35 2.16 -6.22
C THR A 75 21.59 2.67 -6.95
N GLU A 76 21.58 2.69 -8.28
CA GLU A 76 22.75 3.04 -9.08
C GLU A 76 23.11 4.52 -8.98
N GLY A 77 24.40 4.81 -8.82
CA GLY A 77 24.92 6.17 -8.72
C GLY A 77 24.61 6.91 -7.42
N GLY A 78 23.66 6.42 -6.62
CA GLY A 78 23.30 6.96 -5.32
C GLY A 78 24.18 6.47 -4.17
N GLY A 79 23.77 6.84 -2.95
CA GLY A 79 24.34 6.31 -1.72
C GLY A 79 23.91 4.86 -1.45
N ARG A 80 24.55 4.21 -0.47
CA ARG A 80 24.18 2.84 -0.09
C ARG A 80 22.78 2.83 0.56
N PRO A 81 21.86 1.95 0.14
CA PRO A 81 20.59 1.76 0.84
C PRO A 81 20.81 1.34 2.29
N THR A 82 19.93 1.77 3.17
CA THR A 82 19.93 1.35 4.57
C THR A 82 18.58 0.76 4.96
N VAL A 83 18.60 -0.36 5.67
CA VAL A 83 17.39 -0.99 6.21
C VAL A 83 17.28 -0.63 7.68
N ARG A 84 16.09 -0.25 8.12
CA ARG A 84 15.76 0.06 9.51
C ARG A 84 14.43 -0.58 9.87
N CYS A 85 14.34 -1.02 11.12
CA CYS A 85 13.11 -1.50 11.71
C CYS A 85 12.56 -0.44 12.68
N TYR A 86 11.26 -0.20 12.63
CA TYR A 86 10.57 0.77 13.47
C TYR A 86 9.46 0.09 14.27
N ASP A 87 9.51 0.21 15.59
CA ASP A 87 8.38 -0.10 16.45
C ASP A 87 7.39 1.08 16.51
N ARG A 88 6.29 0.92 17.25
CA ARG A 88 5.29 1.98 17.46
C ARG A 88 5.88 3.32 17.92
N HIS A 89 6.92 3.31 18.76
CA HIS A 89 7.49 4.55 19.33
C HIS A 89 8.45 5.25 18.39
N SER A 90 9.25 4.48 17.65
CA SER A 90 10.26 4.99 16.72
C SER A 90 9.70 5.31 15.35
N LEU A 91 8.53 4.78 14.98
CA LEU A 91 7.89 4.98 13.68
C LEU A 91 7.76 6.45 13.27
N ARG A 92 7.50 7.34 14.22
CA ARG A 92 7.43 8.79 14.00
C ARG A 92 8.71 9.40 13.40
N ASN A 93 9.84 8.70 13.46
CA ASN A 93 11.11 9.15 12.91
C ASN A 93 11.36 8.65 11.47
N VAL A 94 10.44 7.89 10.86
CA VAL A 94 10.65 7.26 9.55
C VAL A 94 11.08 8.24 8.45
N CYS A 95 10.49 9.44 8.43
CA CYS A 95 10.84 10.48 7.46
C CYS A 95 12.08 11.29 7.90
N LEU A 96 12.39 11.36 9.19
CA LEU A 96 13.62 12.00 9.69
C LEU A 96 14.87 11.17 9.37
N ASP A 97 14.75 9.84 9.38
CA ASP A 97 15.81 8.90 9.01
C ASP A 97 15.91 8.71 7.48
N SER A 98 14.94 9.22 6.72
CA SER A 98 14.94 9.15 5.26
C SER A 98 16.04 10.04 4.66
N PRO A 99 16.58 9.70 3.47
CA PRO A 99 17.64 10.47 2.85
C PRO A 99 17.19 11.91 2.55
N ASP A 100 18.15 12.84 2.51
CA ASP A 100 17.87 14.21 2.06
C ASP A 100 17.39 14.28 0.63
N HIS A 101 17.98 13.44 -0.22
CA HIS A 101 17.60 13.28 -1.61
C HIS A 101 17.50 11.79 -1.93
N GLY A 102 16.26 11.32 -2.12
CA GLY A 102 15.96 9.90 -2.31
C GLY A 102 14.52 9.58 -1.96
N PHE A 103 14.28 8.31 -1.63
CA PHE A 103 12.97 7.82 -1.23
C PHE A 103 13.09 6.68 -0.22
N SER A 104 11.97 6.30 0.38
CA SER A 104 11.86 5.20 1.31
C SER A 104 10.76 4.23 0.89
N VAL A 105 11.02 2.93 1.04
CA VAL A 105 10.03 1.86 0.83
C VAL A 105 9.76 1.17 2.16
N MET A 106 8.51 1.18 2.61
CA MET A 106 8.09 0.62 3.90
C MET A 106 7.16 -0.59 3.74
N VAL A 107 7.35 -1.60 4.60
CA VAL A 107 6.41 -2.72 4.74
C VAL A 107 5.96 -2.83 6.19
N LEU A 108 4.65 -2.92 6.41
CA LEU A 108 4.02 -3.04 7.74
C LEU A 108 3.19 -4.32 7.82
N PRO A 109 3.17 -5.06 8.94
CA PRO A 109 2.27 -6.19 9.12
C PRO A 109 0.84 -5.71 9.39
N ALA A 110 -0.16 -6.15 8.60
CA ALA A 110 -1.55 -5.78 8.85
C ALA A 110 -2.02 -6.18 10.25
N PHE A 111 -2.91 -5.33 10.79
CA PHE A 111 -3.56 -5.51 12.10
C PHE A 111 -2.62 -5.53 13.32
N SER A 112 -1.37 -5.10 13.17
CA SER A 112 -0.47 -4.90 14.29
C SER A 112 -0.62 -3.50 14.92
N ALA A 113 -0.03 -3.30 16.11
CA ALA A 113 -0.08 -2.00 16.79
C ALA A 113 0.73 -0.92 16.06
N VAL A 114 1.81 -1.29 15.35
CA VAL A 114 2.56 -0.37 14.50
C VAL A 114 1.78 0.02 13.23
N HIS A 115 1.00 -0.88 12.64
CA HIS A 115 0.12 -0.56 11.52
C HIS A 115 -0.99 0.40 11.95
N GLU A 116 -1.60 0.14 13.12
CA GLU A 116 -2.59 1.03 13.72
C GLU A 116 -2.02 2.42 14.03
N ALA A 117 -0.79 2.48 14.58
CA ALA A 117 -0.09 3.73 14.84
C ALA A 117 0.14 4.53 13.55
N PHE A 118 0.68 3.87 12.52
CA PHE A 118 0.91 4.49 11.22
C PHE A 118 -0.39 5.09 10.66
N ALA A 119 -1.47 4.30 10.66
CA ALA A 119 -2.73 4.71 10.07
C ALA A 119 -3.36 5.95 10.72
N GLN A 120 -3.19 6.12 12.04
CA GLN A 120 -3.80 7.21 12.81
C GLN A 120 -2.87 8.40 13.00
N GLU A 121 -1.57 8.17 13.10
CA GLU A 121 -0.62 9.18 13.58
C GLU A 121 0.33 9.67 12.47
N ALA A 122 0.45 8.93 11.34
CA ALA A 122 1.35 9.31 10.24
C ALA A 122 1.14 10.73 9.69
N PRO A 123 -0.10 11.25 9.56
CA PRO A 123 -0.31 12.62 9.09
C PRO A 123 0.42 13.69 9.93
N ASP A 124 0.66 13.40 11.21
CA ASP A 124 1.33 14.30 12.15
C ASP A 124 2.83 13.99 12.35
N TYR A 125 3.36 12.99 11.64
CA TYR A 125 4.79 12.67 11.74
C TYR A 125 5.65 13.77 11.10
N PRO A 126 6.79 14.13 11.73
CA PRO A 126 7.74 15.07 11.15
C PRO A 126 8.13 14.70 9.72
N ASP A 127 8.14 15.67 8.82
CA ASP A 127 8.54 15.55 7.41
C ASP A 127 7.73 14.54 6.55
N MET A 128 6.57 14.07 7.03
CA MET A 128 5.76 13.05 6.33
C MET A 128 5.53 13.36 4.85
N TYR A 129 5.13 14.59 4.53
CA TYR A 129 4.84 15.02 3.16
C TYR A 129 6.05 15.68 2.44
N MET A 130 7.20 15.73 3.10
CA MET A 130 8.43 16.34 2.57
C MET A 130 9.38 15.29 1.98
N LYS A 131 9.26 14.03 2.42
CA LYS A 131 10.13 12.92 2.02
C LYS A 131 9.32 11.86 1.27
N PRO A 132 9.70 11.50 0.03
CA PRO A 132 9.00 10.46 -0.72
C PRO A 132 8.99 9.13 0.04
N LEU A 133 7.78 8.69 0.42
CA LEU A 133 7.55 7.45 1.15
C LEU A 133 6.49 6.64 0.41
N VAL A 134 6.87 5.44 -0.02
CA VAL A 134 5.95 4.46 -0.58
C VAL A 134 6.06 3.14 0.16
N GLY A 135 5.12 2.24 -0.07
CA GLY A 135 5.13 0.96 0.62
C GLY A 135 3.78 0.28 0.61
N TRP A 136 3.65 -0.72 1.47
CA TRP A 136 2.46 -1.54 1.51
C TRP A 136 2.28 -2.27 2.84
N ILE A 137 1.04 -2.68 3.09
CA ILE A 137 0.67 -3.45 4.26
C ILE A 137 0.65 -4.93 3.90
N ALA A 138 1.51 -5.70 4.55
CA ALA A 138 1.57 -7.14 4.43
C ALA A 138 0.28 -7.79 4.95
N GLY A 139 -0.11 -8.88 4.31
CA GLY A 139 -1.32 -9.62 4.57
C GLY A 139 -1.11 -11.12 4.56
N VAL A 140 -2.20 -11.84 4.37
CA VAL A 140 -2.22 -13.30 4.26
C VAL A 140 -3.17 -13.68 3.12
N HIS A 141 -3.26 -14.98 2.81
CA HIS A 141 -4.34 -15.43 1.93
C HIS A 141 -5.72 -15.07 2.54
N LEU A 142 -6.70 -14.71 1.72
CA LEU A 142 -8.01 -14.26 2.23
C LEU A 142 -8.71 -15.32 3.08
N ASP A 143 -8.56 -16.60 2.74
CA ASP A 143 -9.09 -17.74 3.53
C ASP A 143 -8.39 -17.94 4.88
N ASP A 144 -7.21 -17.36 5.06
CA ASP A 144 -6.39 -17.49 6.27
C ASP A 144 -6.55 -16.28 7.23
N ILE A 145 -7.44 -15.32 6.90
CA ILE A 145 -7.76 -14.19 7.78
C ILE A 145 -8.28 -14.70 9.13
N GLY A 146 -7.71 -14.19 10.22
CA GLY A 146 -8.00 -14.62 11.59
C GLY A 146 -7.35 -15.94 12.00
N ARG A 147 -6.60 -16.60 11.10
CA ARG A 147 -5.87 -17.86 11.37
C ARG A 147 -4.36 -17.69 11.27
N ALA A 148 -3.91 -16.96 10.24
CA ALA A 148 -2.51 -16.61 10.03
C ALA A 148 -2.24 -15.15 10.42
N THR A 149 -1.00 -14.86 10.80
CA THR A 149 -0.56 -13.52 11.19
C THR A 149 0.32 -12.93 10.09
N PRO A 150 -0.04 -11.77 9.50
CA PRO A 150 0.83 -11.05 8.58
C PRO A 150 2.20 -10.76 9.20
N GLN A 151 3.26 -10.88 8.41
CA GLN A 151 4.65 -10.71 8.85
C GLN A 151 5.43 -9.89 7.84
N VAL A 152 6.43 -9.18 8.33
CA VAL A 152 7.42 -8.46 7.54
C VAL A 152 8.83 -8.93 7.88
N ILE A 153 9.78 -8.70 6.99
CA ILE A 153 11.13 -9.26 7.10
C ILE A 153 12.17 -8.21 6.76
N ASP A 154 13.15 -8.07 7.67
CA ASP A 154 14.44 -7.48 7.37
C ASP A 154 15.35 -8.55 6.78
N GLY A 155 15.59 -8.48 5.47
CA GLY A 155 16.42 -9.45 4.75
C GLY A 155 17.88 -9.45 5.18
N SER A 156 18.37 -8.41 5.85
CA SER A 156 19.76 -8.36 6.34
C SER A 156 19.97 -9.30 7.54
N SER A 157 18.97 -9.39 8.42
CA SER A 157 18.95 -10.26 9.60
C SER A 157 18.25 -11.60 9.33
N GLY A 158 17.30 -11.62 8.39
CA GLY A 158 16.36 -12.71 8.16
C GLY A 158 15.26 -12.82 9.22
N GLU A 159 15.10 -11.80 10.07
CA GLU A 159 14.13 -11.79 11.16
C GLU A 159 12.72 -11.52 10.65
N LEU A 160 11.76 -12.36 11.05
CA LEU A 160 10.33 -12.14 10.79
C LEU A 160 9.71 -11.37 11.95
N LEU A 161 9.16 -10.21 11.63
CA LEU A 161 8.57 -9.27 12.57
C LEU A 161 7.06 -9.22 12.38
N ARG A 162 6.32 -9.23 13.50
CA ARG A 162 4.84 -9.19 13.53
C ARG A 162 4.28 -7.85 13.98
N ASP A 163 5.13 -7.00 14.55
CA ASP A 163 4.73 -5.69 15.07
C ASP A 163 5.87 -4.68 15.00
N ALA A 164 6.45 -4.54 13.81
CA ALA A 164 7.40 -3.50 13.46
C ALA A 164 7.29 -3.20 11.97
N ALA A 165 7.56 -1.97 11.56
CA ALA A 165 7.76 -1.62 10.16
C ALA A 165 9.18 -1.99 9.75
N VAL A 166 9.36 -2.50 8.54
CA VAL A 166 10.68 -2.64 7.93
C VAL A 166 10.76 -1.67 6.77
N VAL A 167 11.75 -0.79 6.79
CA VAL A 167 11.90 0.30 5.83
C VAL A 167 13.28 0.22 5.20
N MET A 168 13.33 0.32 3.87
CA MET A 168 14.56 0.57 3.14
C MET A 168 14.59 2.03 2.72
N HIS A 169 15.63 2.75 3.11
CA HIS A 169 15.93 4.12 2.71
C HIS A 169 16.93 4.10 1.56
N ILE A 170 16.58 4.73 0.43
CA ILE A 170 17.34 4.69 -0.81
C ILE A 170 17.76 6.11 -1.20
N PRO A 171 19.04 6.47 -0.99
CA PRO A 171 19.56 7.74 -1.47
C PRO A 171 19.68 7.72 -3.00
N LEU A 172 19.26 8.80 -3.64
CA LEU A 172 19.37 8.98 -5.08
C LEU A 172 20.55 9.91 -5.43
N PRO A 173 21.12 9.76 -6.63
CA PRO A 173 22.05 10.76 -7.14
C PRO A 173 21.28 12.01 -7.64
N PRO A 174 21.92 13.20 -7.66
CA PRO A 174 21.25 14.49 -7.83
C PRO A 174 20.51 14.68 -9.17
N GLN A 175 20.77 13.83 -10.17
CA GLN A 175 20.09 13.87 -11.47
C GLN A 175 18.70 13.23 -11.48
N TRP A 176 18.30 12.54 -10.41
CA TRP A 176 17.04 11.79 -10.34
C TRP A 176 16.21 12.25 -9.14
N ALA A 177 14.94 12.57 -9.35
CA ALA A 177 13.97 12.79 -8.29
C ALA A 177 12.97 11.63 -8.24
N ALA A 178 12.52 11.29 -7.03
CA ALA A 178 11.45 10.32 -6.84
C ALA A 178 10.09 11.02 -7.00
N HIS A 179 9.25 10.47 -7.86
CA HIS A 179 7.88 10.90 -8.06
C HIS A 179 6.94 9.80 -7.56
N VAL A 180 6.08 10.15 -6.59
CA VAL A 180 5.05 9.27 -6.04
C VAL A 180 3.71 9.71 -6.62
N ASP A 181 2.94 8.74 -7.12
CA ASP A 181 1.57 8.98 -7.57
C ASP A 181 0.62 7.91 -7.04
N ILE A 182 -0.65 8.31 -6.88
CA ILE A 182 -1.72 7.51 -6.30
C ILE A 182 -2.88 7.51 -7.28
N ILE A 183 -3.20 6.34 -7.81
CA ILE A 183 -4.38 6.13 -8.64
C ILE A 183 -5.54 5.74 -7.72
N ASN A 184 -6.45 6.69 -7.50
CA ASN A 184 -7.73 6.46 -6.83
C ASN A 184 -8.88 6.52 -7.86
N LEU A 185 -9.65 5.42 -7.97
CA LEU A 185 -10.80 5.35 -8.89
C LEU A 185 -12.09 5.90 -8.27
N PHE A 186 -12.11 6.15 -6.96
CA PHE A 186 -13.31 6.51 -6.23
C PHE A 186 -13.42 8.02 -6.05
N VAL A 187 -14.62 8.52 -6.32
CA VAL A 187 -15.02 9.90 -6.03
C VAL A 187 -16.18 9.88 -5.04
N PRO A 188 -16.34 10.93 -4.21
CA PRO A 188 -17.47 11.04 -3.30
C PRO A 188 -18.80 10.99 -4.06
N GLY A 189 -19.73 10.13 -3.63
CA GLY A 189 -21.06 10.04 -4.24
C GLY A 189 -22.00 11.18 -3.83
N SER A 190 -23.22 11.16 -4.37
CA SER A 190 -24.26 12.17 -4.09
C SER A 190 -25.05 11.94 -2.79
N GLY A 191 -24.67 10.90 -2.02
CA GLY A 191 -25.29 10.57 -0.74
C GLY A 191 -25.06 11.63 0.35
N PRO A 192 -25.69 11.44 1.53
CA PRO A 192 -25.51 12.36 2.65
C PRO A 192 -24.05 12.36 3.12
N GLU A 193 -23.62 13.51 3.64
CA GLU A 193 -22.35 13.62 4.36
C GLU A 193 -22.39 12.83 5.66
N LEU A 194 -21.31 12.10 5.93
CA LEU A 194 -21.08 11.35 7.16
C LEU A 194 -19.98 12.06 7.95
N ARG A 195 -20.22 12.38 9.21
CA ARG A 195 -19.20 12.93 10.12
C ARG A 195 -19.18 12.17 11.43
N PHE A 196 -17.98 11.78 11.85
CA PHE A 196 -17.78 11.00 13.05
C PHE A 196 -17.36 11.91 14.21
N PRO A 197 -17.93 11.76 15.41
CA PRO A 197 -17.51 12.53 16.59
C PRO A 197 -16.14 12.09 17.12
N GLN A 198 -15.72 10.86 16.81
CA GLN A 198 -14.44 10.29 17.20
C GLN A 198 -13.85 9.53 16.02
N GLY A 199 -12.53 9.54 15.92
CA GLY A 199 -11.80 8.74 14.93
C GLY A 199 -11.59 7.29 15.39
N GLY A 200 -11.09 6.47 14.47
CA GLY A 200 -10.69 5.09 14.73
C GLY A 200 -11.17 4.10 13.67
N PHE A 201 -10.93 2.81 13.91
CA PHE A 201 -11.24 1.70 13.00
C PHE A 201 -12.67 1.18 13.11
N SER A 202 -13.52 1.84 13.89
CA SER A 202 -14.94 1.51 13.98
C SER A 202 -15.78 2.74 14.16
N GLY A 203 -16.98 2.75 13.57
CA GLY A 203 -17.96 3.82 13.72
C GLY A 203 -19.36 3.26 13.97
N GLY A 204 -20.15 3.97 14.76
CA GLY A 204 -21.56 3.65 15.00
C GLY A 204 -22.35 4.94 14.91
N ASP A 205 -22.46 5.64 16.02
CA ASP A 205 -23.15 6.93 16.07
C ASP A 205 -22.35 8.02 15.34
N CYS A 206 -23.00 8.72 14.43
CA CYS A 206 -22.41 9.75 13.58
C CYS A 206 -23.46 10.79 13.16
N LEU A 207 -23.04 11.86 12.49
CA LEU A 207 -23.96 12.75 11.79
C LEU A 207 -24.14 12.24 10.36
N ILE A 208 -25.38 12.14 9.90
CA ILE A 208 -25.77 11.74 8.55
C ILE A 208 -26.57 12.90 7.94
N GLY A 209 -25.99 13.61 6.99
CA GLY A 209 -26.58 14.84 6.45
C GLY A 209 -26.80 15.91 7.51
N GLY A 210 -25.92 15.96 8.52
CA GLY A 210 -26.02 16.87 9.67
C GLY A 210 -27.01 16.46 10.77
N GLN A 211 -27.73 15.34 10.61
CA GLN A 211 -28.63 14.82 11.65
C GLN A 211 -27.99 13.66 12.41
N PRO A 212 -28.15 13.55 13.73
CA PRO A 212 -27.70 12.39 14.49
C PRO A 212 -28.32 11.09 13.98
N GLY A 213 -27.48 10.07 13.78
CA GLY A 213 -27.90 8.75 13.35
C GLY A 213 -26.86 7.69 13.65
N ASN A 214 -27.17 6.44 13.29
CA ASN A 214 -26.24 5.33 13.42
C ASN A 214 -25.87 4.81 12.02
N LEU A 215 -24.57 4.76 11.73
CA LEU A 215 -24.04 4.41 10.41
C LEU A 215 -24.44 2.99 9.99
N HIS A 216 -24.31 2.01 10.90
CA HIS A 216 -24.66 0.62 10.61
C HIS A 216 -26.12 0.51 10.15
N ASP A 217 -27.03 1.08 10.93
CA ASP A 217 -28.47 1.00 10.64
C ASP A 217 -28.81 1.73 9.34
N TRP A 218 -28.15 2.85 9.06
CA TRP A 218 -28.34 3.59 7.81
C TRP A 218 -27.83 2.79 6.60
N LEU A 219 -26.63 2.21 6.65
CA LEU A 219 -26.09 1.38 5.56
C LEU A 219 -27.02 0.20 5.25
N VAL A 220 -27.53 -0.47 6.28
CA VAL A 220 -28.48 -1.59 6.13
C VAL A 220 -29.80 -1.11 5.54
N ALA A 221 -30.39 -0.03 6.07
CA ALA A 221 -31.67 0.49 5.62
C ALA A 221 -31.62 0.97 4.16
N GLN A 222 -30.54 1.64 3.76
CA GLN A 222 -30.32 2.13 2.41
C GLN A 222 -29.78 1.05 1.46
N ARG A 223 -29.46 -0.16 1.97
CA ARG A 223 -28.86 -1.27 1.21
C ARG A 223 -27.59 -0.83 0.46
N VAL A 224 -26.74 -0.07 1.15
CA VAL A 224 -25.48 0.41 0.59
C VAL A 224 -24.58 -0.78 0.27
N ASP A 225 -23.97 -0.77 -0.92
CA ASP A 225 -22.94 -1.72 -1.30
C ASP A 225 -21.67 -1.47 -0.48
N THR A 226 -21.37 -2.34 0.48
CA THR A 226 -20.23 -2.20 1.39
C THR A 226 -18.88 -2.43 0.70
N ARG A 227 -18.85 -2.76 -0.59
CA ARG A 227 -17.62 -2.78 -1.40
C ARG A 227 -17.16 -1.36 -1.79
N LEU A 228 -18.07 -0.38 -1.70
CA LEU A 228 -17.76 1.02 -1.94
C LEU A 228 -17.16 1.62 -0.67
N PRO A 229 -15.97 2.23 -0.74
CA PRO A 229 -15.38 2.88 0.42
C PRO A 229 -16.13 4.16 0.79
N LEU A 230 -15.90 4.64 1.99
CA LEU A 230 -16.13 6.04 2.31
C LEU A 230 -14.99 6.87 1.71
N VAL A 231 -15.29 8.01 1.10
CA VAL A 231 -14.31 8.92 0.49
C VAL A 231 -14.40 10.26 1.20
N ALA A 232 -13.23 10.80 1.56
CA ALA A 232 -13.09 12.15 2.09
C ALA A 232 -12.00 12.92 1.35
N ASP A 233 -12.16 14.23 1.30
CA ASP A 233 -11.19 15.15 0.74
C ASP A 233 -10.24 15.67 1.84
N TYR A 234 -8.97 15.30 1.73
CA TYR A 234 -7.89 15.77 2.57
C TYR A 234 -7.06 16.78 1.78
N HIS A 235 -7.43 18.05 1.88
CA HIS A 235 -6.71 19.16 1.26
C HIS A 235 -6.47 19.01 -0.26
N GLY A 236 -7.43 18.44 -0.97
CA GLY A 236 -7.40 18.18 -2.42
C GLY A 236 -7.12 16.72 -2.79
N ALA A 237 -6.73 15.87 -1.83
CA ALA A 237 -6.49 14.45 -2.05
C ALA A 237 -7.70 13.62 -1.59
N MET A 238 -8.27 12.83 -2.50
CA MET A 238 -9.36 11.91 -2.16
C MET A 238 -8.80 10.66 -1.49
N VAL A 239 -9.15 10.44 -0.22
CA VAL A 239 -8.72 9.30 0.58
C VAL A 239 -9.90 8.38 0.88
N ASN A 240 -9.65 7.09 0.72
CA ASN A 240 -10.66 6.04 0.91
C ASN A 240 -10.54 5.43 2.30
N VAL A 241 -11.69 5.14 2.91
CA VAL A 241 -11.83 4.30 4.10
C VAL A 241 -12.74 3.13 3.74
N SER A 242 -12.13 1.95 3.55
CA SER A 242 -12.84 0.74 3.15
C SER A 242 -13.60 0.12 4.32
N ILE A 243 -14.84 -0.30 4.07
CA ILE A 243 -15.68 -1.00 5.04
C ILE A 243 -15.20 -2.46 5.14
N LYS A 244 -14.90 -2.89 6.36
CA LYS A 244 -14.46 -4.26 6.67
C LYS A 244 -15.64 -5.17 7.03
N ALA A 245 -16.50 -4.72 7.93
CA ALA A 245 -17.64 -5.52 8.40
C ALA A 245 -18.75 -4.64 8.96
N LEU A 246 -19.97 -5.17 8.93
CA LEU A 246 -21.11 -4.64 9.67
C LEU A 246 -21.35 -5.56 10.88
N ASP A 247 -21.30 -5.00 12.08
CA ASP A 247 -21.63 -5.70 13.34
C ASP A 247 -23.06 -5.33 13.77
N PRO A 248 -24.06 -6.17 13.49
CA PRO A 248 -25.45 -5.91 13.89
C PRO A 248 -25.67 -6.04 15.40
N ALA A 249 -24.85 -6.81 16.11
CA ALA A 249 -24.99 -6.99 17.55
C ALA A 249 -24.57 -5.72 18.31
N GLN A 250 -23.50 -5.07 17.85
CA GLN A 250 -23.02 -3.81 18.43
C GLN A 250 -23.54 -2.55 17.73
N ARG A 251 -24.25 -2.68 16.60
CA ARG A 251 -24.66 -1.58 15.71
C ARG A 251 -23.46 -0.72 15.31
N LYS A 252 -22.39 -1.39 14.85
CA LYS A 252 -21.12 -0.79 14.45
C LYS A 252 -20.73 -1.20 13.04
N VAL A 253 -19.88 -0.37 12.44
CA VAL A 253 -19.17 -0.62 11.19
C VAL A 253 -17.69 -0.68 11.52
N GLU A 254 -17.02 -1.73 11.09
CA GLU A 254 -15.56 -1.84 11.16
C GLU A 254 -14.95 -1.37 9.83
N PHE A 255 -13.77 -0.76 9.90
CA PHE A 255 -13.04 -0.25 8.75
C PHE A 255 -11.64 -0.87 8.64
N TYR A 256 -11.08 -0.88 7.42
CA TYR A 256 -9.68 -1.27 7.17
C TYR A 256 -8.67 -0.14 7.40
N ALA A 257 -9.13 1.12 7.33
CA ALA A 257 -8.40 2.33 7.68
C ALA A 257 -9.23 3.15 8.67
N PRO A 258 -8.64 4.02 9.50
CA PRO A 258 -9.38 4.78 10.47
C PRO A 258 -10.19 5.89 9.78
N VAL A 259 -11.37 6.17 10.32
CA VAL A 259 -12.02 7.46 10.11
C VAL A 259 -11.42 8.47 11.09
N PHE A 260 -11.48 9.75 10.75
CA PHE A 260 -11.02 10.87 11.58
C PHE A 260 -12.20 11.73 12.02
N ALA A 261 -12.10 12.27 13.24
CA ALA A 261 -13.15 13.10 13.81
C ALA A 261 -13.40 14.34 12.95
N ASP A 262 -14.67 14.70 12.80
CA ASP A 262 -15.14 15.88 12.09
C ASP A 262 -14.73 15.99 10.60
N VAL A 263 -14.13 14.96 10.01
CA VAL A 263 -13.87 14.90 8.57
C VAL A 263 -15.17 14.53 7.82
N PRO A 264 -15.51 15.22 6.72
CA PRO A 264 -16.67 14.88 5.90
C PRO A 264 -16.39 13.70 4.98
N TYR A 265 -17.10 12.60 5.17
CA TYR A 265 -17.07 11.44 4.29
C TYR A 265 -18.36 11.30 3.50
N ARG A 266 -18.28 10.66 2.32
CA ARG A 266 -19.44 10.13 1.60
C ARG A 266 -19.15 8.73 1.09
N VAL A 267 -20.17 7.90 0.96
CA VAL A 267 -20.03 6.64 0.21
C VAL A 267 -19.65 6.98 -1.23
N ALA A 268 -18.66 6.27 -1.78
CA ALA A 268 -18.18 6.50 -3.14
C ALA A 268 -19.27 6.28 -4.20
N GLU A 269 -19.09 6.89 -5.37
CA GLU A 269 -19.80 6.46 -6.57
C GLU A 269 -19.38 5.03 -6.99
N PRO A 270 -20.30 4.23 -7.55
CA PRO A 270 -19.96 2.92 -8.09
C PRO A 270 -18.96 3.02 -9.25
N VAL A 271 -17.88 2.26 -9.15
CA VAL A 271 -16.96 2.04 -10.28
C VAL A 271 -17.48 0.87 -11.11
N GLY A 272 -17.56 1.06 -12.43
CA GLY A 272 -17.99 0.04 -13.39
C GLY A 272 -16.97 -1.09 -13.56
N ASP A 273 -16.41 -1.25 -14.76
CA ASP A 273 -15.38 -2.25 -14.99
C ASP A 273 -14.04 -1.82 -14.37
N TYR A 274 -13.72 -2.37 -13.19
CA TYR A 274 -12.48 -2.08 -12.45
C TYR A 274 -11.21 -2.24 -13.28
N ALA A 275 -11.08 -3.34 -14.03
CA ALA A 275 -9.84 -3.60 -14.77
C ALA A 275 -9.64 -2.53 -15.85
N ARG A 276 -10.73 -2.19 -16.56
CA ARG A 276 -10.71 -1.13 -17.57
C ARG A 276 -10.52 0.25 -16.95
N ALA A 277 -11.12 0.53 -15.80
CA ALA A 277 -10.97 1.79 -15.10
C ALA A 277 -9.52 2.01 -14.65
N PHE A 278 -8.87 0.98 -14.09
CA PHE A 278 -7.44 1.04 -13.76
C PHE A 278 -6.57 1.17 -15.02
N GLU A 279 -6.82 0.38 -16.06
CA GLU A 279 -6.08 0.51 -17.33
C GLU A 279 -6.16 1.94 -17.87
N VAL A 280 -7.36 2.53 -17.89
CA VAL A 280 -7.57 3.92 -18.30
C VAL A 280 -6.83 4.89 -17.38
N ALA A 281 -7.00 4.76 -16.07
CA ALA A 281 -6.37 5.66 -15.12
C ALA A 281 -4.84 5.59 -15.20
N SER A 282 -4.25 4.38 -15.27
CA SER A 282 -2.81 4.18 -15.44
C SER A 282 -2.27 4.76 -16.75
N LEU A 283 -3.05 4.75 -17.84
CA LEU A 283 -2.68 5.42 -19.09
C LEU A 283 -2.74 6.95 -18.96
N HIS A 284 -3.69 7.49 -18.19
CA HIS A 284 -3.83 8.94 -17.98
C HIS A 284 -2.81 9.50 -16.98
N SER A 285 -2.38 8.71 -15.99
CA SER A 285 -1.36 9.11 -15.00
C SER A 285 0.01 9.41 -15.62
N GLN A 286 0.24 9.10 -16.91
CA GLN A 286 1.49 9.37 -17.64
C GLN A 286 2.73 9.13 -16.76
N VAL A 287 2.93 7.88 -16.28
CA VAL A 287 4.04 7.53 -15.36
C VAL A 287 5.31 8.25 -15.78
N PRO A 288 5.72 9.31 -15.06
CA PRO A 288 6.80 10.14 -15.55
C PRO A 288 8.09 9.39 -15.26
N GLY A 289 8.83 9.04 -16.32
CA GLY A 289 10.10 8.34 -16.19
C GLY A 289 9.99 6.84 -15.91
N GLU A 290 10.95 6.31 -15.17
CA GLU A 290 11.14 4.86 -15.02
C GLU A 290 10.48 4.35 -13.73
N LEU A 291 9.59 3.36 -13.85
CA LEU A 291 8.89 2.75 -12.71
C LEU A 291 9.88 1.98 -11.83
N VAL A 292 9.84 2.23 -10.51
CA VAL A 292 10.71 1.57 -9.51
C VAL A 292 9.91 0.74 -8.51
N PHE A 293 8.68 1.12 -8.22
CA PHE A 293 7.82 0.40 -7.29
C PHE A 293 6.36 0.59 -7.67
N CYS A 294 5.55 -0.45 -7.47
CA CYS A 294 4.10 -0.37 -7.59
C CYS A 294 3.45 -1.39 -6.65
N CYS A 295 2.32 -1.03 -6.04
CA CYS A 295 1.45 -1.94 -5.32
C CYS A 295 -0.02 -1.52 -5.50
N ASN A 296 -0.93 -2.44 -5.26
CA ASN A 296 -2.36 -2.21 -5.39
C ASN A 296 -3.10 -2.88 -4.22
N CYS A 297 -4.30 -2.42 -3.89
CA CYS A 297 -5.10 -3.00 -2.83
C CYS A 297 -5.65 -4.39 -3.17
N ILE A 298 -5.65 -5.30 -2.21
CA ILE A 298 -6.30 -6.61 -2.30
C ILE A 298 -7.81 -6.49 -2.50
N LEU A 299 -8.42 -5.40 -2.02
CA LEU A 299 -9.84 -5.14 -2.24
C LEU A 299 -10.14 -4.85 -3.71
N ASN A 300 -9.24 -4.19 -4.44
CA ASN A 300 -9.38 -4.02 -5.89
C ASN A 300 -9.25 -5.36 -6.62
N TYR A 301 -8.35 -6.23 -6.17
CA TYR A 301 -8.23 -7.59 -6.69
C TYR A 301 -9.52 -8.40 -6.52
N ALA A 302 -10.06 -8.41 -5.30
CA ALA A 302 -11.24 -9.19 -4.93
C ALA A 302 -12.52 -8.61 -5.55
N TYR A 303 -12.77 -7.31 -5.39
CA TYR A 303 -14.01 -6.68 -5.85
C TYR A 303 -14.02 -6.46 -7.37
N GLY A 304 -12.85 -6.27 -7.99
CA GLY A 304 -12.69 -6.15 -9.44
C GLY A 304 -12.61 -7.49 -10.18
N ASN A 305 -12.63 -8.63 -9.45
CA ASN A 305 -12.42 -9.97 -10.01
C ASN A 305 -11.17 -10.03 -10.91
N LEU A 306 -10.02 -9.57 -10.41
CA LEU A 306 -8.83 -9.36 -11.23
C LEU A 306 -8.02 -10.62 -11.53
N GLN A 307 -8.39 -11.79 -10.99
CA GLN A 307 -7.74 -13.07 -11.31
C GLN A 307 -7.72 -13.29 -12.83
N GLY A 308 -6.52 -13.45 -13.40
CA GLY A 308 -6.29 -13.61 -14.84
C GLY A 308 -6.54 -12.37 -15.70
N ARG A 309 -6.92 -11.23 -15.11
CA ARG A 309 -7.14 -9.95 -15.81
C ARG A 309 -5.95 -9.01 -15.58
N ARG A 310 -5.71 -8.12 -16.54
CA ARG A 310 -4.62 -7.12 -16.46
C ARG A 310 -5.17 -5.73 -16.15
N THR A 311 -4.39 -4.93 -15.44
CA THR A 311 -4.65 -3.51 -15.16
C THR A 311 -3.61 -2.62 -15.83
N GLY A 312 -3.35 -2.86 -17.12
CA GLY A 312 -2.32 -2.16 -17.90
C GLY A 312 -0.92 -2.76 -17.75
N ALA A 313 0.08 -1.88 -17.65
CA ALA A 313 1.50 -2.22 -17.55
C ALA A 313 2.02 -2.31 -16.10
N MET A 314 1.24 -1.82 -15.14
CA MET A 314 1.62 -1.78 -13.72
C MET A 314 1.53 -3.18 -13.11
N VAL A 315 2.65 -3.64 -12.54
CA VAL A 315 2.79 -4.94 -11.88
C VAL A 315 3.26 -4.73 -10.44
N GLY A 316 2.87 -5.61 -9.53
CA GLY A 316 3.12 -5.42 -8.11
C GLY A 316 2.31 -6.36 -7.22
N PRO A 317 2.58 -6.38 -5.91
CA PRO A 317 1.75 -7.11 -4.97
C PRO A 317 0.35 -6.47 -4.82
N MET A 318 -0.63 -7.31 -4.50
CA MET A 318 -2.01 -6.94 -4.15
C MET A 318 -2.21 -7.06 -2.64
N THR A 319 -2.10 -5.94 -1.95
CA THR A 319 -1.72 -5.82 -0.53
C THR A 319 -2.88 -5.40 0.36
N PHE A 320 -2.77 -5.53 1.68
CA PHE A 320 -3.87 -5.21 2.61
C PHE A 320 -4.08 -3.70 2.83
N GLY A 321 -3.23 -2.89 2.21
CA GLY A 321 -3.24 -1.44 2.23
C GLY A 321 -1.99 -0.94 1.51
N GLU A 322 -2.06 0.27 1.00
CA GLU A 322 -0.98 0.90 0.25
C GLU A 322 -0.42 2.06 1.06
N ILE A 323 0.85 2.39 0.84
CA ILE A 323 1.48 3.55 1.46
C ILE A 323 1.92 4.47 0.34
N GLY A 324 1.31 5.65 0.28
CA GLY A 324 1.72 6.78 -0.54
C GLY A 324 1.72 7.99 0.39
N TYR A 325 2.83 8.21 1.10
CA TYR A 325 2.96 9.04 2.30
C TYR A 325 2.16 8.50 3.50
N GLN A 326 0.84 8.38 3.40
CA GLN A 326 -0.04 7.85 4.46
C GLN A 326 -0.66 6.50 4.06
N LEU A 327 -1.38 5.86 4.99
CA LEU A 327 -2.14 4.64 4.69
C LEU A 327 -3.28 4.94 3.71
N LEU A 328 -3.40 4.12 2.69
CA LEU A 328 -4.44 4.18 1.66
C LEU A 328 -5.09 2.81 1.50
N ASN A 329 -6.35 2.79 1.07
CA ASN A 329 -7.09 1.58 0.72
C ASN A 329 -7.77 1.74 -0.64
N GLN A 330 -7.98 0.63 -1.35
CA GLN A 330 -8.66 0.63 -2.65
C GLN A 330 -8.04 1.61 -3.66
N THR A 331 -6.72 1.73 -3.64
CA THR A 331 -5.93 2.55 -4.58
C THR A 331 -4.87 1.69 -5.29
N MET A 332 -4.09 2.33 -6.14
CA MET A 332 -2.79 1.81 -6.59
C MET A 332 -1.76 2.91 -6.33
N VAL A 333 -0.63 2.56 -5.73
CA VAL A 333 0.48 3.49 -5.49
C VAL A 333 1.66 3.06 -6.33
N HIS A 334 2.31 4.04 -6.96
CA HIS A 334 3.57 3.80 -7.63
C HIS A 334 4.61 4.88 -7.38
N LEU A 335 5.87 4.50 -7.58
CA LEU A 335 7.01 5.38 -7.56
C LEU A 335 7.77 5.24 -8.87
N SER A 336 8.06 6.38 -9.49
CA SER A 336 8.95 6.46 -10.65
C SER A 336 10.11 7.42 -10.39
N LEU A 337 11.21 7.23 -11.12
CA LEU A 337 12.31 8.17 -11.14
C LEU A 337 12.20 9.07 -12.35
N VAL A 338 12.20 10.38 -12.08
CA VAL A 338 12.17 11.42 -13.08
C VAL A 338 13.50 12.18 -13.08
N PRO A 339 13.94 12.73 -14.21
CA PRO A 339 15.04 13.68 -14.21
C PRO A 339 14.72 14.86 -13.27
N ALA A 340 15.67 15.19 -12.39
CA ALA A 340 15.59 16.35 -11.50
C ALA A 340 15.84 17.67 -12.24
#